data_AF-A0A9E3N251-F1
#
_entry.id   AF-A0A9E3N251-F1
#
_cell.length_a   1.000
_cell.length_b   1.000
_cell.length_c   1.000
_cell.angle_alpha   90.00
_cell.angle_beta   90.00
_cell.angle_gamma   90.00
#
_symmetry.space_group_name_H-M   'P 1'
#
loop_
_entity.id
_entity.type
_entity.pdbx_description
1 polymer ?
#
loop_
_entity_poly.entity_id
_entity_poly.type
_entity_poly.pdbx_seq_one_letter_code
_entity_poly.pdbx_strand_id
1 'polypeptide(L)'
;MRTTTLLIQYQTAAVERRVGILNGDAFTAITGYATTLELAKAAIAQNKGLASLADAAAKGAAESYEAIAKDGRLLAPLDHPDAAHTYVTGTGLTHL
;
A
#
# COMPACT_ATOMS: atom_id res chain seq x y z
N MET A 1 -16.64 16.06 1.18
CA MET A 1 -15.36 15.78 1.86
C MET A 1 -14.66 14.68 1.07
N ARG A 2 -13.45 14.90 0.55
CA ARG A 2 -12.66 13.82 -0.07
C ARG A 2 -12.02 13.02 1.05
N THR A 3 -12.46 11.79 1.27
CA THR A 3 -11.76 10.85 2.14
C THR A 3 -10.48 10.43 1.43
N THR A 4 -9.32 10.79 1.97
CA THR A 4 -8.03 10.36 1.43
C THR A 4 -7.81 8.90 1.82
N THR A 5 -7.72 8.01 0.83
CA THR A 5 -7.30 6.61 1.05
C THR A 5 -5.78 6.56 1.14
N LEU A 6 -5.25 6.18 2.30
CA LEU A 6 -3.82 5.95 2.50
C LEU A 6 -3.53 4.44 2.38
N LEU A 7 -2.57 4.07 1.54
CA LEU A 7 -2.14 2.69 1.35
C LEU A 7 -0.77 2.46 1.98
N ILE A 8 -0.58 1.29 2.57
CA ILE A 8 0.70 0.80 3.07
C ILE A 8 1.03 -0.56 2.46
N GLN A 9 2.31 -0.87 2.31
CA GLN A 9 2.79 -2.23 2.07
C GLN A 9 3.46 -2.75 3.34
N TYR A 10 3.25 -4.01 3.68
CA TYR A 10 3.81 -4.62 4.89
C TYR A 10 4.04 -6.12 4.73
N GLN A 11 4.86 -6.68 5.62
CA GLN A 11 5.01 -8.12 5.77
C GLN A 11 4.16 -8.64 6.94
N THR A 12 3.42 -9.72 6.70
CA THR A 12 2.73 -10.46 7.76
C THR A 12 3.75 -11.15 8.67
N ALA A 13 3.30 -11.67 9.82
CA ALA A 13 4.16 -12.49 10.68
C ALA A 13 4.66 -13.77 9.99
N ALA A 14 3.99 -14.22 8.92
CA ALA A 14 4.40 -15.33 8.08
C ALA A 14 5.33 -14.91 6.91
N VAL A 15 5.83 -13.66 6.92
CA VAL A 15 6.74 -13.09 5.90
C VAL A 15 6.08 -12.95 4.51
N GLU A 16 4.74 -12.98 4.46
CA GLU A 16 3.99 -12.72 3.23
C GLU A 16 3.83 -11.21 3.02
N ARG A 17 3.96 -10.75 1.77
CA ARG A 17 3.73 -9.35 1.42
C ARG A 17 2.23 -9.08 1.26
N ARG A 18 1.76 -7.97 1.82
CA ARG A 18 0.38 -7.49 1.67
C ARG A 18 0.30 -5.98 1.57
N VAL A 19 -0.85 -5.52 1.12
CA VAL A 19 -1.25 -4.11 1.11
C VAL A 19 -2.33 -3.89 2.18
N GLY A 20 -2.37 -2.71 2.79
CA GLY A 20 -3.41 -2.33 3.75
C GLY A 20 -3.92 -0.91 3.50
N ILE A 21 -5.15 -0.63 3.93
CA ILE A 21 -5.72 0.72 4.01
C ILE A 21 -5.49 1.27 5.41
N LEU A 22 -4.72 2.35 5.52
CA LEU A 22 -4.40 3.01 6.78
C LEU A 22 -5.51 4.01 7.16
N ASN A 23 -5.98 3.90 8.40
CA ASN A 23 -6.99 4.75 9.03
C ASN A 23 -6.49 5.18 10.43
N GLY A 24 -5.82 6.33 10.50
CA GLY A 24 -5.18 6.78 11.73
C GLY A 24 -4.05 5.82 12.12
N ASP A 25 -4.13 5.25 13.32
CA ASP A 25 -3.09 4.37 13.88
C ASP A 25 -3.34 2.87 13.61
N ALA A 26 -4.37 2.55 12.83
CA ALA A 26 -4.72 1.19 12.47
C ALA A 26 -4.93 1.04 10.96
N PHE A 27 -4.77 -0.17 10.44
CA PHE A 27 -4.99 -0.45 9.03
C PHE A 27 -5.76 -1.75 8.83
N THR A 28 -6.47 -1.85 7.71
CA THR A 28 -7.18 -3.07 7.31
C THR A 28 -6.48 -3.71 6.12
N ALA A 29 -6.21 -5.00 6.20
CA ALA A 29 -5.57 -5.74 5.11
C ALA A 29 -6.43 -5.77 3.83
N ILE A 30 -5.77 -5.63 2.69
CA ILE A 30 -6.37 -5.82 1.37
C ILE A 30 -6.09 -7.26 0.93
N THR A 31 -7.13 -7.95 0.47
CA THR A 31 -7.05 -9.33 0.00
C THR A 31 -6.85 -9.41 -1.51
N GLY A 32 -6.08 -10.41 -1.98
CA GLY A 32 -5.87 -10.67 -3.40
C GLY A 32 -4.75 -9.88 -4.08
N TYR A 33 -4.03 -9.02 -3.35
CA TYR A 33 -2.91 -8.24 -3.88
C TYR A 33 -1.75 -8.23 -2.88
N ALA A 34 -0.54 -8.54 -3.36
CA ALA A 34 0.67 -8.56 -2.52
C ALA A 34 1.40 -7.21 -2.52
N THR A 35 1.16 -6.38 -3.55
CA THR A 35 1.79 -5.06 -3.70
C THR A 35 0.80 -3.99 -4.19
N THR A 36 1.09 -2.73 -3.87
CA THR A 36 0.41 -1.54 -4.40
C THR A 36 0.48 -1.51 -5.92
N LEU A 37 1.59 -1.96 -6.51
CA LEU A 37 1.76 -2.05 -7.96
C LEU A 37 0.76 -3.02 -8.60
N GLU A 38 0.57 -4.20 -8.02
CA GLU A 38 -0.42 -5.18 -8.49
C GLU A 38 -1.85 -4.63 -8.37
N LEU A 39 -2.18 -4.03 -7.23
CA LEU A 39 -3.48 -3.40 -7.01
C LEU A 39 -3.76 -2.29 -8.03
N ALA A 40 -2.77 -1.44 -8.31
CA ALA A 40 -2.87 -0.37 -9.29
C ALA A 40 -3.03 -0.91 -10.73
N LYS A 41 -2.25 -1.92 -11.11
CA LYS A 41 -2.40 -2.58 -12.41
C LYS A 41 -3.79 -3.20 -12.58
N ALA A 42 -4.32 -3.84 -11.53
CA ALA A 42 -5.66 -4.41 -11.54
C ALA A 42 -6.76 -3.35 -11.65
N ALA A 43 -6.62 -2.21 -10.96
CA ALA A 43 -7.53 -1.07 -11.08
C ALA A 43 -7.57 -0.53 -12.51
N ILE A 44 -6.42 -0.36 -13.15
CA ILE A 44 -6.28 0.05 -14.55
C ILE A 44 -6.96 -0.96 -15.48
N ALA A 45 -6.64 -2.25 -15.33
CA ALA A 45 -7.20 -3.30 -16.17
C ALA A 45 -8.73 -3.42 -16.07
N GLN A 46 -9.30 -3.12 -14.89
CA GLN A 46 -10.74 -3.13 -14.64
C GLN A 46 -11.43 -1.79 -14.94
N ASN A 47 -10.68 -0.76 -15.33
CA ASN A 47 -11.18 0.61 -15.47
C ASN A 47 -11.92 1.12 -14.22
N LYS A 48 -11.32 0.86 -13.04
CA LYS A 48 -11.85 1.28 -11.72
C LYS A 48 -10.87 2.23 -11.02
N GLY A 49 -11.40 3.07 -10.14
CA GLY A 49 -10.57 3.90 -9.26
C GLY A 49 -9.82 3.04 -8.23
N LEU A 50 -8.55 3.38 -7.97
CA LEU A 50 -7.69 2.65 -7.03
C LEU A 50 -8.32 2.54 -5.63
N ALA A 51 -8.83 3.65 -5.10
CA ALA A 51 -9.50 3.68 -3.79
C ALA A 51 -10.70 2.73 -3.76
N SER A 52 -11.57 2.80 -4.77
CA SER A 52 -12.76 1.93 -4.85
C SER A 52 -12.40 0.44 -4.92
N LEU A 53 -11.33 0.09 -5.64
CA LEU A 53 -10.86 -1.30 -5.68
C LEU A 53 -10.24 -1.73 -4.35
N ALA A 54 -9.47 -0.86 -3.70
CA ALA A 54 -8.89 -1.10 -2.39
C ALA A 54 -9.98 -1.34 -1.35
N ASP A 55 -10.97 -0.45 -1.26
CA ASP A 55 -12.08 -0.52 -0.32
C ASP A 55 -12.89 -1.81 -0.50
N ALA A 56 -13.14 -2.22 -1.75
CA ALA A 56 -13.86 -3.46 -2.04
C ALA A 56 -13.07 -4.73 -1.67
N ALA A 57 -11.74 -4.64 -1.67
CA ALA A 57 -10.84 -5.76 -1.37
C ALA A 57 -10.35 -5.76 0.10
N ALA A 58 -10.61 -4.69 0.86
CA ALA A 58 -10.28 -4.58 2.27
C ALA A 58 -11.15 -5.54 3.10
N LYS A 59 -10.50 -6.50 3.76
CA LYS A 59 -11.16 -7.53 4.58
C LYS A 59 -10.29 -7.89 5.77
N GLY A 60 -10.93 -8.20 6.89
CA GLY A 60 -10.26 -8.65 8.11
C GLY A 60 -10.38 -7.64 9.24
N ALA A 61 -9.72 -7.95 10.35
CA ALA A 61 -9.65 -7.08 11.51
C ALA A 61 -8.65 -5.94 11.27
N ALA A 62 -8.86 -4.82 11.96
CA ALA A 62 -7.90 -3.74 11.99
C ALA A 62 -6.64 -4.19 12.76
N GLU A 63 -5.48 -3.92 12.19
CA GLU A 63 -4.16 -4.19 12.77
C GLU A 63 -3.49 -2.86 13.19
N SER A 64 -2.65 -2.89 14.24
CA SER A 64 -1.93 -1.70 14.70
C SER A 64 -0.79 -1.34 13.75
N TYR A 65 -0.80 -0.12 13.24
CA TYR A 65 0.28 0.42 12.41
C TYR A 65 1.59 0.53 13.20
N GLU A 66 1.51 1.05 14.43
CA GLU A 66 2.68 1.21 15.30
C GLU A 66 3.36 -0.13 15.60
N ALA A 67 2.59 -1.19 15.85
CA ALA A 67 3.14 -2.51 16.12
C ALA A 67 3.97 -3.05 14.94
N ILE A 68 3.43 -3.02 13.72
CA ILE A 68 4.17 -3.51 12.55
C ILE A 68 5.36 -2.61 12.20
N ALA A 69 5.30 -1.31 12.51
CA ALA A 69 6.40 -0.38 12.33
C ALA A 69 7.56 -0.70 13.29
N LYS A 70 7.24 -0.92 14.57
CA LYS A 70 8.22 -1.33 15.59
C LYS A 70 8.87 -2.67 15.27
N ASP A 71 8.11 -3.60 14.68
CA ASP A 71 8.62 -4.89 14.25
C ASP A 71 9.46 -4.83 12.96
N GLY A 72 9.61 -3.65 12.33
CA GLY A 72 10.34 -3.49 11.07
C GLY A 72 9.65 -4.16 9.88
N ARG A 73 8.33 -4.40 9.97
CA ARG A 73 7.55 -5.10 8.94
C ARG A 73 6.91 -4.18 7.91
N LEU A 74 7.06 -2.87 8.05
CA LEU A 74 6.65 -1.92 7.01
C LEU A 74 7.59 -2.00 5.80
N LEU A 75 7.01 -1.98 4.61
CA LEU A 75 7.73 -1.94 3.34
C LEU A 75 7.58 -0.56 2.69
N ALA A 76 8.38 -0.30 1.65
CA ALA A 76 8.17 0.88 0.82
C ALA A 76 6.73 0.92 0.29
N PRO A 77 6.07 2.10 0.21
CA PRO A 77 4.67 2.19 -0.21
C PRO A 77 4.43 1.75 -1.66
N LEU A 78 5.48 1.78 -2.49
CA LEU A 78 5.53 1.25 -3.84
C LEU A 78 6.95 0.75 -4.11
N ASP A 79 7.06 -0.44 -4.68
CA ASP A 79 8.30 -1.03 -5.18
C ASP A 79 8.02 -1.84 -6.46
N HIS A 80 9.08 -2.36 -7.08
CA HIS A 80 9.01 -3.13 -8.31
C HIS A 80 9.75 -4.47 -8.12
N PRO A 81 9.23 -5.60 -8.65
CA PRO A 81 9.90 -6.89 -8.55
C PRO A 81 11.27 -6.92 -9.27
N ASP A 82 11.44 -6.07 -10.26
CA ASP A 82 12.74 -5.79 -10.89
C ASP A 82 13.33 -4.50 -10.32
N ALA A 83 14.46 -4.62 -9.61
CA ALA A 83 15.16 -3.53 -8.95
C ALA A 83 15.70 -2.46 -9.94
N ALA A 84 15.87 -2.78 -11.22
CA ALA A 84 16.40 -1.85 -12.23
C ALA A 84 15.36 -0.86 -12.78
N HIS A 85 14.08 -1.03 -12.44
CA HIS A 85 12.97 -0.25 -13.03
C HIS A 85 12.30 0.72 -12.05
N THR A 86 12.94 1.02 -10.92
CA THR A 86 12.45 2.02 -9.96
C THR A 86 13.38 3.22 -9.91
N TYR A 87 13.03 4.27 -10.66
CA TYR A 87 13.74 5.55 -10.61
C TYR A 87 12.99 6.52 -9.70
N VAL A 88 13.64 6.94 -8.61
CA VAL A 88 13.16 8.04 -7.78
C VAL A 88 13.92 9.30 -8.20
N THR A 89 13.33 10.06 -9.13
CA THR A 89 13.94 11.31 -9.61
C THR A 89 13.34 12.50 -8.88
N GLY A 90 14.12 13.14 -8.02
CA GLY A 90 13.76 14.45 -7.48
C GLY A 90 13.95 15.51 -8.58
N THR A 91 12.94 16.33 -8.85
CA THR A 91 13.09 17.41 -9.83
C THR A 91 13.94 18.57 -9.28
N GLY A 92 14.15 18.65 -7.96
CA GLY A 92 14.96 19.70 -7.32
C GLY A 92 14.37 21.12 -7.44
N LEU A 93 13.19 21.27 -8.04
CA LEU A 93 12.58 22.57 -8.39
C LEU A 93 11.84 23.26 -7.22
N THR A 94 11.84 22.68 -6.03
CA THR A 94 10.97 23.10 -4.92
C THR A 94 11.67 23.30 -3.57
N HIS A 95 13.00 23.41 -3.53
CA HIS A 95 13.70 23.91 -2.34
C HIS A 95 14.08 25.39 -2.58
N LEU A 96 13.39 26.29 -1.88
CA LEU A 96 13.76 27.71 -1.68
C LEU A 96 14.08 27.91 -0.20
#